data_AF-A0A316YI29-F1
#
_entry.id   AF-A0A316YI29-F1
#
_cell.length_a   1.000
_cell.length_b   1.000
_cell.length_c   1.000
_cell.angle_alpha   90.00
_cell.angle_beta   90.00
_cell.angle_gamma   90.00
#
_symmetry.space_group_name_H-M   'P 1'
#
loop_
_entity.id
_entity.type
_entity.pdbx_description
1 polymer ?
#
loop_
_entity_poly.entity_id
_entity_poly.type
_entity_poly.pdbx_seq_one_letter_code
_entity_poly.pdbx_strand_id
1 'polypeptide(L)'
;MADSNVLGKRQEKEGEEKVAAPAADTTAVKEEGGQAKKARIEETSSPEKNKGGRPNSHKGGNKSGGGGRDRRDRRGGGDGQREDAAEDGEDGGRLPKRKVSVYFGYCGIGYSGLQINPGVKTIEGDIFEAFCKAGAVSKDNAVNPNKVGLQRAARTDRGVHAAGNLLTLKLILEPTGVEAGGLVSRVNDLLPPFIRIWGLTRVQNSFNARTSCDSRQYEYLLPTYVFLPPKPGSAMWQTMSKSASSSAQSDEQNALLSSLLDHPFWQQQGSDKTFAEDTAAKKAWRMPQEQLERVRKIFAHYLGSHNFHNFTVGKPFRDRSAQRHMLKLTISDPKIINETEWVSIKFHGQSFMLHQIRKMIGLLILIGRTAAPDTLVPETYGPARIHVPKAPGLGLLLEQPIFEMYNKRLLDNLKRQNDQSSEAGPGDGLVKKDDVVFARFADEMEKFKEQWIYQRIYKEEEEKHEYSKFLQYLDVFVGPDFEYLNPRGIITQSSIIKVGEQHRMHDEAAKKKQDKEKKEEEAAAAQEESDDDDEALLKGNQAELEG
;
A
#
# COMPACT_ATOMS: atom_id res chain seq x y z
N MET A 1 -38.80 23.09 52.09
CA MET A 1 -38.63 24.55 51.98
C MET A 1 -37.35 24.73 51.17
N ALA A 2 -37.41 24.97 49.86
CA ALA A 2 -37.77 26.24 49.20
C ALA A 2 -36.77 27.35 49.57
N ASP A 3 -36.05 28.08 48.69
CA ASP A 3 -35.81 28.04 47.23
C ASP A 3 -34.41 28.71 46.96
N SER A 4 -33.84 28.99 45.77
CA SER A 4 -34.36 29.10 44.39
C SER A 4 -33.32 28.85 43.26
N ASN A 5 -33.82 28.80 42.02
CA ASN A 5 -33.15 29.06 40.73
C ASN A 5 -32.19 30.28 40.69
N VAL A 6 -31.21 30.27 39.77
CA VAL A 6 -31.27 30.96 38.44
C VAL A 6 -30.14 30.48 37.50
N LEU A 7 -30.52 30.04 36.28
CA LEU A 7 -29.61 29.82 35.15
C LEU A 7 -29.36 31.11 34.37
N GLY A 8 -28.09 31.48 34.18
CA GLY A 8 -27.68 32.59 33.31
C GLY A 8 -27.40 32.13 31.88
N LYS A 9 -28.34 32.37 30.95
CA LYS A 9 -28.05 32.31 29.50
C LYS A 9 -27.14 33.47 29.11
N ARG A 10 -26.06 33.22 28.37
CA ARG A 10 -25.40 34.25 27.55
C ARG A 10 -25.50 33.89 26.07
N GLN A 11 -25.90 34.88 25.30
CA GLN A 11 -25.90 34.86 23.83
C GLN A 11 -24.63 35.56 23.35
N GLU A 12 -23.87 34.90 22.48
CA GLU A 12 -22.86 35.53 21.62
C GLU A 12 -23.21 35.01 20.21
N LYS A 13 -24.10 35.71 19.48
CA LYS A 13 -23.77 36.80 18.54
C LYS A 13 -22.68 36.42 17.54
N GLU A 14 -23.16 35.93 16.40
CA GLU A 14 -22.41 35.82 15.16
C GLU A 14 -21.87 37.21 14.75
N GLY A 15 -20.59 37.25 14.38
CA GLY A 15 -19.96 38.39 13.72
C GLY A 15 -19.34 37.93 12.41
N GLU A 16 -20.01 38.20 11.29
CA GLU A 16 -19.43 38.01 9.96
C GLU A 16 -18.34 39.07 9.70
N GLU A 17 -17.07 38.71 9.85
CA GLU A 17 -15.96 39.57 9.41
C GLU A 17 -15.46 39.13 8.02
N LYS A 18 -15.89 39.88 6.99
CA LYS A 18 -15.48 39.67 5.59
C LYS A 18 -14.05 40.16 5.38
N VAL A 19 -13.07 39.26 5.46
CA VAL A 19 -11.69 39.56 5.05
C VAL A 19 -11.60 39.55 3.52
N ALA A 20 -11.36 40.73 2.95
CA ALA A 20 -11.17 40.91 1.51
C ALA A 20 -9.80 40.40 1.05
N ALA A 21 -9.76 39.64 -0.05
CA ALA A 21 -8.52 39.21 -0.68
C ALA A 21 -7.91 40.37 -1.52
N PRO A 22 -6.61 40.66 -1.39
CA PRO A 22 -5.93 41.58 -2.30
C PRO A 22 -5.72 40.92 -3.66
N ALA A 23 -6.08 41.62 -4.74
CA ALA A 23 -5.83 41.18 -6.10
C ALA A 23 -4.32 41.19 -6.41
N ALA A 24 -3.81 40.11 -7.01
CA ALA A 24 -2.46 40.06 -7.57
C ALA A 24 -2.53 40.38 -9.07
N ASP A 25 -1.72 41.35 -9.49
CA ASP A 25 -1.78 41.99 -10.80
C ASP A 25 -1.24 41.09 -11.93
N THR A 26 -1.92 41.07 -13.07
CA THR A 26 -1.53 40.28 -14.24
C THR A 26 -0.72 41.12 -15.23
N THR A 27 0.55 41.36 -14.92
CA THR A 27 1.48 41.98 -15.87
C THR A 27 1.99 40.96 -16.89
N ALA A 28 1.37 40.94 -18.07
CA ALA A 28 1.84 40.17 -19.21
C ALA A 28 3.12 40.82 -19.81
N VAL A 29 4.23 40.08 -19.79
CA VAL A 29 5.47 40.44 -20.51
C VAL A 29 5.56 39.58 -21.77
N LYS A 30 5.79 40.23 -22.92
CA LYS A 30 6.10 39.56 -24.18
C LYS A 30 7.54 39.06 -24.14
N GLU A 31 7.77 37.81 -24.54
CA GLU A 31 9.09 37.37 -25.03
C GLU A 31 8.97 36.84 -26.46
N GLU A 32 10.01 37.14 -27.24
CA GLU A 32 10.04 36.96 -28.69
C GLU A 32 10.53 35.56 -29.09
N GLY A 33 10.20 35.15 -30.31
CA GLY A 33 10.60 33.84 -30.83
C GLY A 33 12.09 33.74 -31.15
N GLY A 34 12.84 32.95 -30.39
CA GLY A 34 14.23 32.58 -30.68
C GLY A 34 14.37 31.11 -31.11
N GLN A 35 14.65 30.85 -32.40
CA GLN A 35 15.00 29.52 -32.88
C GLN A 35 16.46 29.18 -32.51
N ALA A 36 16.68 28.16 -31.68
CA ALA A 36 18.02 27.61 -31.39
C ALA A 36 18.18 26.19 -31.96
N LYS A 37 19.28 25.99 -32.70
CA LYS A 37 19.54 24.84 -33.58
C LYS A 37 19.90 23.56 -32.80
N LYS A 38 19.54 22.40 -33.35
CA LYS A 38 20.13 21.10 -32.96
C LYS A 38 21.65 21.14 -33.15
N ALA A 39 22.41 20.95 -32.08
CA ALA A 39 23.83 20.64 -32.16
C ALA A 39 24.03 19.12 -32.24
N ARG A 40 24.78 18.69 -33.26
CA ARG A 40 25.24 17.32 -33.49
C ARG A 40 26.57 17.15 -32.74
N ILE A 41 26.69 16.14 -31.89
CA ILE A 41 27.98 15.75 -31.31
C ILE A 41 28.49 14.55 -32.11
N GLU A 42 29.75 14.62 -32.52
CA GLU A 42 30.38 13.66 -33.42
C GLU A 42 30.95 12.45 -32.67
N GLU A 43 30.96 11.31 -33.36
CA GLU A 43 31.58 10.07 -32.87
C GLU A 43 33.10 10.14 -33.05
N THR A 44 33.87 9.74 -32.04
CA THR A 44 35.30 9.45 -32.17
C THR A 44 35.56 7.95 -32.07
N SER A 45 36.34 7.44 -33.00
CA SER A 45 36.49 6.03 -33.35
C SER A 45 37.24 5.16 -32.32
N SER A 46 36.90 3.87 -32.30
CA SER A 46 37.73 2.78 -31.76
C SER A 46 38.32 1.95 -32.91
N PRO A 47 39.53 1.39 -32.80
CA PRO A 47 40.17 0.62 -33.88
C PRO A 47 39.77 -0.87 -33.91
N GLU A 48 39.72 -1.45 -35.12
CA GLU A 48 39.31 -2.84 -35.39
C GLU A 48 40.41 -3.90 -35.24
N LYS A 49 40.00 -5.17 -35.00
CA LYS A 49 40.46 -6.44 -35.62
C LYS A 49 39.73 -7.64 -34.94
N ASN A 50 39.37 -8.77 -35.57
CA ASN A 50 39.49 -9.20 -36.98
C ASN A 50 38.46 -10.32 -37.35
N LYS A 51 37.86 -10.18 -38.54
CA LYS A 51 37.22 -11.14 -39.50
C LYS A 51 36.86 -12.61 -39.17
N GLY A 52 35.66 -13.00 -39.64
CA GLY A 52 35.31 -14.30 -40.24
C GLY A 52 33.80 -14.65 -40.15
N GLY A 53 33.04 -15.03 -41.20
CA GLY A 53 33.36 -15.09 -42.63
C GLY A 53 32.34 -15.81 -43.57
N ARG A 54 31.10 -15.29 -43.76
CA ARG A 54 30.20 -15.51 -44.94
C ARG A 54 29.74 -16.97 -45.28
N PRO A 55 28.84 -17.22 -46.26
CA PRO A 55 28.09 -16.30 -47.15
C PRO A 55 26.54 -16.41 -47.12
N ASN A 56 25.92 -15.48 -47.83
CA ASN A 56 24.49 -15.32 -48.13
C ASN A 56 24.21 -15.77 -49.58
N SER A 57 22.98 -16.13 -49.96
CA SER A 57 22.56 -16.21 -51.36
C SER A 57 21.15 -15.62 -51.59
N HIS A 58 20.96 -15.04 -52.78
CA HIS A 58 19.85 -14.14 -53.14
C HIS A 58 19.15 -14.63 -54.42
N LYS A 59 17.95 -14.07 -54.65
CA LYS A 59 17.04 -14.11 -55.83
C LYS A 59 15.81 -15.02 -55.62
N GLY A 60 14.59 -14.64 -56.01
CA GLY A 60 14.10 -13.40 -56.66
C GLY A 60 13.10 -13.70 -57.78
N GLY A 61 12.09 -12.85 -58.03
CA GLY A 61 11.27 -12.95 -59.25
C GLY A 61 9.74 -12.88 -59.12
N ASN A 62 9.21 -11.69 -58.82
CA ASN A 62 8.12 -11.00 -59.53
C ASN A 62 7.21 -11.78 -60.53
N LYS A 63 5.86 -11.77 -60.33
CA LYS A 63 4.86 -11.14 -61.27
C LYS A 63 3.37 -11.38 -60.91
N SER A 64 2.55 -10.36 -61.18
CA SER A 64 1.11 -10.30 -61.58
C SER A 64 0.10 -11.40 -61.13
N GLY A 65 -1.14 -11.09 -60.73
CA GLY A 65 -1.84 -9.79 -60.62
C GLY A 65 -3.37 -9.94 -60.74
N GLY A 66 -4.13 -8.85 -60.52
CA GLY A 66 -5.54 -8.71 -60.93
C GLY A 66 -6.63 -9.00 -59.87
N GLY A 67 -7.69 -8.19 -59.90
CA GLY A 67 -9.01 -8.52 -59.31
C GLY A 67 -9.28 -8.01 -57.89
N GLY A 68 -9.73 -6.77 -57.74
CA GLY A 68 -10.27 -6.28 -56.47
C GLY A 68 -11.76 -6.59 -56.27
N ARG A 69 -12.25 -6.42 -55.03
CA ARG A 69 -13.62 -5.98 -54.68
C ARG A 69 -13.74 -5.70 -53.18
N ASP A 70 -14.68 -4.82 -52.83
CA ASP A 70 -14.95 -4.33 -51.48
C ASP A 70 -15.13 -5.41 -50.40
N ARG A 71 -14.76 -5.05 -49.17
CA ARG A 71 -15.32 -5.65 -47.95
C ARG A 71 -15.86 -4.56 -47.03
N ARG A 72 -17.09 -4.13 -47.29
CA ARG A 72 -17.96 -3.59 -46.23
C ARG A 72 -18.65 -4.76 -45.52
N ASP A 73 -18.89 -4.54 -44.23
CA ASP A 73 -19.91 -5.13 -43.36
C ASP A 73 -20.42 -6.55 -43.64
N ARG A 74 -20.18 -7.44 -42.67
CA ARG A 74 -21.22 -8.38 -42.22
C ARG A 74 -21.14 -8.58 -40.72
N ARG A 75 -22.14 -8.03 -40.01
CA ARG A 75 -22.61 -8.61 -38.75
C ARG A 75 -23.02 -10.06 -39.04
N GLY A 76 -22.57 -11.00 -38.23
CA GLY A 76 -23.01 -12.39 -38.28
C GLY A 76 -23.01 -12.94 -36.87
N GLY A 77 -24.20 -13.22 -36.34
CA GLY A 77 -24.33 -14.04 -35.14
C GLY A 77 -23.86 -15.46 -35.45
N GLY A 78 -23.17 -16.08 -34.51
CA GLY A 78 -22.78 -17.48 -34.59
C GLY A 78 -23.02 -18.12 -33.24
N ASP A 79 -24.14 -18.83 -33.11
CA ASP A 79 -24.34 -19.77 -32.02
C ASP A 79 -23.32 -20.89 -32.17
N GLY A 80 -22.25 -20.80 -31.37
CA GLY A 80 -21.30 -21.87 -31.18
C GLY A 80 -21.76 -22.72 -30.00
N GLN A 81 -22.60 -23.73 -30.28
CA GLN A 81 -22.88 -24.80 -29.32
C GLN A 81 -21.55 -25.34 -28.77
N ARG A 82 -21.39 -25.32 -27.46
CA ARG A 82 -20.40 -26.14 -26.76
C ARG A 82 -21.16 -27.30 -26.17
N GLU A 83 -20.63 -28.50 -26.39
CA GLU A 83 -21.20 -29.73 -25.87
C GLU A 83 -21.11 -29.70 -24.34
N ASP A 84 -22.26 -29.54 -23.69
CA ASP A 84 -22.42 -29.69 -22.24
C ASP A 84 -22.53 -31.20 -21.94
N ALA A 85 -21.52 -31.74 -21.26
CA ALA A 85 -21.60 -33.10 -20.69
C ALA A 85 -22.36 -33.05 -19.35
N ALA A 86 -23.54 -33.68 -19.32
CA ALA A 86 -24.13 -34.23 -18.09
C ALA A 86 -23.41 -35.55 -17.75
N GLU A 87 -23.46 -36.15 -16.56
CA GLU A 87 -24.28 -35.98 -15.34
C GLU A 87 -23.32 -35.75 -14.12
N ASP A 88 -23.67 -35.53 -12.84
CA ASP A 88 -24.78 -35.99 -11.98
C ASP A 88 -25.04 -35.02 -10.80
N GLY A 89 -26.25 -35.06 -10.23
CA GLY A 89 -26.49 -34.69 -8.81
C GLY A 89 -27.38 -33.46 -8.50
N GLU A 90 -28.65 -33.75 -8.21
CA GLU A 90 -29.72 -32.87 -7.65
C GLU A 90 -30.37 -31.80 -8.56
N ASP A 91 -31.71 -31.78 -8.49
CA ASP A 91 -32.63 -30.98 -9.31
C ASP A 91 -32.59 -29.48 -8.95
N GLY A 92 -31.62 -28.77 -9.54
CA GLY A 92 -31.41 -27.34 -9.32
C GLY A 92 -30.91 -26.62 -10.57
N GLY A 93 -31.82 -25.93 -11.25
CA GLY A 93 -31.49 -25.10 -12.41
C GLY A 93 -30.34 -24.11 -12.13
N ARG A 94 -29.38 -24.03 -13.06
CA ARG A 94 -28.10 -23.29 -12.89
C ARG A 94 -28.31 -21.82 -12.49
N LEU A 95 -28.16 -21.53 -11.20
CA LEU A 95 -28.48 -20.21 -10.64
C LEU A 95 -27.73 -19.05 -11.30
N PRO A 96 -28.39 -17.89 -11.50
CA PRO A 96 -27.87 -16.78 -12.29
C PRO A 96 -26.70 -16.07 -11.60
N LYS A 97 -25.49 -16.24 -12.15
CA LYS A 97 -24.29 -15.51 -11.70
C LYS A 97 -24.35 -14.04 -12.14
N ARG A 98 -23.91 -13.12 -11.28
CA ARG A 98 -23.84 -11.67 -11.50
C ARG A 98 -22.47 -11.15 -11.12
N LYS A 99 -21.93 -10.18 -11.87
CA LYS A 99 -20.67 -9.52 -11.51
C LYS A 99 -20.92 -8.51 -10.40
N VAL A 100 -20.19 -8.63 -9.31
CA VAL A 100 -20.29 -7.74 -8.15
C VAL A 100 -18.95 -7.14 -7.79
N SER A 101 -18.99 -5.99 -7.13
CA SER A 101 -17.95 -5.56 -6.22
C SER A 101 -18.28 -6.04 -4.80
N VAL A 102 -17.24 -6.42 -4.06
CA VAL A 102 -17.31 -6.85 -2.66
C VAL A 102 -16.45 -5.88 -1.86
N TYR A 103 -17.07 -5.19 -0.91
CA TYR A 103 -16.40 -4.27 0.01
C TYR A 103 -16.05 -5.06 1.27
N PHE A 104 -14.80 -4.96 1.73
CA PHE A 104 -14.34 -5.73 2.88
C PHE A 104 -13.19 -5.05 3.63
N GLY A 105 -13.03 -5.40 4.91
CA GLY A 105 -11.93 -5.00 5.77
C GLY A 105 -11.32 -6.21 6.49
N TYR A 106 -10.08 -6.08 6.93
CA TYR A 106 -9.34 -7.12 7.64
C TYR A 106 -8.17 -6.59 8.48
N CYS A 107 -7.88 -7.31 9.56
CA CYS A 107 -6.58 -7.24 10.24
C CYS A 107 -5.60 -8.21 9.54
N GLY A 108 -4.41 -7.73 9.15
CA GLY A 108 -3.46 -8.50 8.32
C GLY A 108 -2.53 -9.44 9.09
N ILE A 109 -2.59 -9.46 10.42
CA ILE A 109 -1.68 -10.26 11.27
C ILE A 109 -2.04 -11.74 11.17
N GLY A 110 -1.03 -12.60 11.01
CA GLY A 110 -1.20 -14.04 10.75
C GLY A 110 -1.43 -14.40 9.27
N TYR A 111 -1.53 -13.41 8.37
CA TYR A 111 -1.77 -13.64 6.94
C TYR A 111 -0.57 -13.22 6.08
N SER A 112 -0.25 -14.04 5.07
CA SER A 112 0.82 -13.77 4.09
C SER A 112 0.41 -12.75 3.00
N GLY A 113 -0.41 -11.77 3.39
CA GLY A 113 -0.94 -10.70 2.56
C GLY A 113 -2.33 -11.01 1.99
N LEU A 114 -2.81 -10.11 1.12
CA LEU A 114 -4.15 -10.25 0.53
C LEU A 114 -4.25 -11.40 -0.48
N GLN A 115 -3.31 -11.45 -1.43
CA GLN A 115 -3.49 -12.26 -2.64
C GLN A 115 -3.25 -13.75 -2.38
N ILE A 116 -4.15 -14.60 -2.88
CA ILE A 116 -3.97 -16.07 -2.93
C ILE A 116 -2.63 -16.44 -3.58
N ASN A 117 -1.80 -17.14 -2.82
CA ASN A 117 -0.56 -17.76 -3.24
C ASN A 117 -0.55 -19.23 -2.73
N PRO A 118 0.07 -20.19 -3.43
CA PRO A 118 0.11 -21.59 -2.98
C PRO A 118 0.80 -21.76 -1.62
N GLY A 119 0.32 -22.70 -0.81
CA GLY A 119 0.95 -23.11 0.45
C GLY A 119 0.93 -22.11 1.61
N VAL A 120 0.18 -21.00 1.50
CA VAL A 120 0.11 -19.98 2.57
C VAL A 120 -1.30 -19.43 2.77
N LYS A 121 -1.66 -19.14 4.03
CA LYS A 121 -2.93 -18.49 4.38
C LYS A 121 -2.96 -17.03 3.91
N THR A 122 -4.05 -16.64 3.25
CA THR A 122 -4.21 -15.32 2.60
C THR A 122 -5.66 -14.84 2.72
N ILE A 123 -5.85 -13.53 2.82
CA ILE A 123 -7.19 -12.94 3.09
C ILE A 123 -8.18 -13.25 1.96
N GLU A 124 -7.75 -13.21 0.69
CA GLU A 124 -8.60 -13.64 -0.43
C GLU A 124 -8.94 -15.13 -0.39
N GLY A 125 -8.08 -15.97 0.21
CA GLY A 125 -8.33 -17.40 0.38
C GLY A 125 -9.55 -17.62 1.27
N ASP A 126 -9.49 -17.15 2.52
CA ASP A 126 -10.59 -17.24 3.48
C ASP A 126 -11.89 -16.64 2.93
N ILE A 127 -11.83 -15.46 2.28
CA ILE A 127 -13.02 -14.81 1.68
C ILE A 127 -13.60 -15.64 0.53
N PHE A 128 -12.76 -16.19 -0.36
CA PHE A 128 -13.23 -16.99 -1.48
C PHE A 128 -13.81 -18.33 -1.00
N GLU A 129 -13.17 -18.97 -0.02
CA GLU A 129 -13.66 -20.19 0.61
C GLU A 129 -15.01 -19.96 1.32
N ALA A 130 -15.17 -18.85 2.04
CA ALA A 130 -16.44 -18.47 2.65
C ALA A 130 -17.55 -18.27 1.61
N PHE A 131 -17.26 -17.66 0.45
CA PHE A 131 -18.22 -17.58 -0.66
C PHE A 131 -18.55 -18.95 -1.28
N CYS A 132 -17.61 -19.89 -1.35
CA CYS A 132 -17.87 -21.27 -1.77
C CYS A 132 -18.76 -22.00 -0.75
N LYS A 133 -18.43 -21.93 0.54
CA LYS A 133 -19.21 -22.52 1.66
C LYS A 133 -20.61 -21.92 1.82
N ALA A 134 -20.79 -20.65 1.43
CA ALA A 134 -22.10 -19.99 1.38
C ALA A 134 -22.92 -20.28 0.10
N GLY A 135 -22.43 -21.14 -0.81
CA GLY A 135 -23.11 -21.47 -2.07
C GLY A 135 -23.06 -20.37 -3.15
N ALA A 136 -22.42 -19.22 -2.89
CA ALA A 136 -22.31 -18.11 -3.83
C ALA A 136 -21.38 -18.42 -5.03
N VAL A 137 -20.57 -19.48 -4.93
CA VAL A 137 -19.72 -20.02 -6.01
C VAL A 137 -20.05 -21.50 -6.20
N SER A 138 -20.39 -21.91 -7.43
CA SER A 138 -20.68 -23.33 -7.73
C SER A 138 -19.45 -24.22 -7.58
N LYS A 139 -19.65 -25.51 -7.27
CA LYS A 139 -18.59 -26.51 -7.02
C LYS A 139 -17.50 -26.50 -8.12
N ASP A 140 -17.88 -26.57 -9.40
CA ASP A 140 -16.95 -26.53 -10.57
C ASP A 140 -16.18 -25.20 -10.70
N ASN A 141 -16.65 -24.11 -10.09
CA ASN A 141 -15.94 -22.83 -10.05
C ASN A 141 -15.07 -22.67 -8.80
N ALA A 142 -15.36 -23.38 -7.71
CA ALA A 142 -14.63 -23.30 -6.44
C ALA A 142 -13.15 -23.72 -6.56
N VAL A 143 -12.84 -24.61 -7.52
CA VAL A 143 -11.45 -25.08 -7.76
C VAL A 143 -10.48 -23.99 -8.25
N ASN A 144 -10.97 -22.85 -8.77
CA ASN A 144 -10.09 -21.81 -9.32
C ASN A 144 -10.76 -20.43 -9.32
N PRO A 145 -10.28 -19.46 -8.51
CA PRO A 145 -10.79 -18.08 -8.47
C PRO A 145 -10.83 -17.35 -9.82
N ASN A 146 -10.02 -17.76 -10.79
CA ASN A 146 -10.06 -17.19 -12.14
C ASN A 146 -11.35 -17.57 -12.90
N LYS A 147 -12.00 -18.70 -12.59
CA LYS A 147 -13.30 -19.09 -13.19
C LYS A 147 -14.44 -18.15 -12.82
N VAL A 148 -14.37 -17.46 -11.67
CA VAL A 148 -15.29 -16.37 -11.30
C VAL A 148 -14.76 -14.99 -11.65
N GLY A 149 -13.55 -14.89 -12.21
CA GLY A 149 -12.91 -13.62 -12.59
C GLY A 149 -12.51 -12.76 -11.42
N LEU A 150 -11.99 -13.35 -10.33
CA LEU A 150 -11.57 -12.63 -9.13
C LEU A 150 -10.45 -11.61 -9.42
N GLN A 151 -10.73 -10.35 -9.13
CA GLN A 151 -9.81 -9.21 -9.22
C GLN A 151 -9.88 -8.37 -7.94
N ARG A 152 -8.85 -7.56 -7.68
CA ARG A 152 -8.65 -6.80 -6.44
C ARG A 152 -8.17 -5.37 -6.72
N ALA A 153 -8.61 -4.39 -5.95
CA ALA A 153 -8.29 -2.97 -6.16
C ALA A 153 -6.89 -2.56 -5.69
N ALA A 154 -6.48 -3.10 -4.54
CA ALA A 154 -5.16 -2.90 -3.95
C ALA A 154 -4.65 -4.24 -3.40
N ARG A 155 -3.37 -4.54 -3.64
CA ARG A 155 -2.65 -5.63 -2.97
C ARG A 155 -2.01 -5.08 -1.69
N THR A 156 -1.99 -5.89 -0.64
CA THR A 156 -1.28 -5.60 0.62
C THR A 156 -0.23 -6.68 0.88
N ASP A 157 0.90 -6.28 1.47
CA ASP A 157 1.99 -7.18 1.85
C ASP A 157 1.63 -8.01 3.12
N ARG A 158 2.41 -9.04 3.47
CA ARG A 158 2.27 -9.79 4.74
C ARG A 158 2.21 -8.84 5.94
N GLY A 159 1.22 -9.04 6.81
CA GLY A 159 0.98 -8.24 8.01
C GLY A 159 0.27 -6.88 7.80
N VAL A 160 0.03 -6.44 6.56
CA VAL A 160 -0.60 -5.12 6.29
C VAL A 160 -2.11 -5.21 6.36
N HIS A 161 -2.74 -4.25 7.05
CA HIS A 161 -4.19 -4.23 7.33
C HIS A 161 -5.00 -3.51 6.24
N ALA A 162 -6.33 -3.63 6.27
CA ALA A 162 -7.23 -2.76 5.50
C ALA A 162 -8.55 -2.50 6.24
N ALA A 163 -8.97 -1.24 6.34
CA ALA A 163 -10.34 -0.90 6.74
C ALA A 163 -11.31 -1.16 5.58
N GLY A 164 -10.92 -0.74 4.37
CA GLY A 164 -11.68 -0.90 3.15
C GLY A 164 -10.78 -1.34 1.99
N ASN A 165 -11.13 -2.46 1.36
CA ASN A 165 -10.60 -2.91 0.09
C ASN A 165 -11.75 -3.45 -0.77
N LEU A 166 -11.49 -3.64 -2.06
CA LEU A 166 -12.51 -4.08 -3.03
C LEU A 166 -12.05 -5.29 -3.83
N LEU A 167 -12.82 -6.37 -3.78
CA LEU A 167 -12.75 -7.45 -4.76
C LEU A 167 -13.84 -7.26 -5.83
N THR A 168 -13.63 -7.83 -7.01
CA THR A 168 -14.68 -8.02 -8.00
C THR A 168 -14.62 -9.44 -8.55
N LEU A 169 -15.77 -10.11 -8.57
CA LEU A 169 -15.94 -11.48 -9.05
C LEU A 169 -17.41 -11.73 -9.46
N LYS A 170 -17.69 -12.89 -10.06
CA LYS A 170 -19.04 -13.34 -10.40
C LYS A 170 -19.58 -14.28 -9.32
N LEU A 171 -20.65 -13.87 -8.64
CA LEU A 171 -21.32 -14.64 -7.58
C LEU A 171 -22.76 -14.98 -7.95
N ILE A 172 -23.28 -16.05 -7.37
CA ILE A 172 -24.71 -16.29 -7.18
C ILE A 172 -25.13 -15.43 -5.98
N LEU A 173 -26.15 -14.57 -6.13
CA LEU A 173 -26.54 -13.60 -5.08
C LEU A 173 -27.61 -14.14 -4.14
N GLU A 174 -28.40 -15.09 -4.61
CA GLU A 174 -29.46 -15.80 -3.89
C GLU A 174 -29.16 -17.30 -3.99
N PRO A 175 -28.18 -17.82 -3.23
CA PRO A 175 -27.89 -19.24 -3.20
C PRO A 175 -28.92 -20.00 -2.36
N THR A 176 -29.20 -21.24 -2.74
CA THR A 176 -30.14 -22.13 -2.03
C THR A 176 -29.78 -22.26 -0.55
N GLY A 177 -30.77 -22.12 0.33
CA GLY A 177 -30.58 -22.21 1.78
C GLY A 177 -30.07 -20.91 2.45
N VAL A 178 -30.02 -19.79 1.72
CA VAL A 178 -29.74 -18.46 2.28
C VAL A 178 -30.92 -17.53 2.01
N GLU A 179 -31.38 -16.81 3.03
CA GLU A 179 -32.48 -15.86 2.90
C GLU A 179 -32.13 -14.71 1.92
N ALA A 180 -33.15 -14.14 1.27
CA ALA A 180 -32.97 -13.05 0.31
C ALA A 180 -32.27 -11.84 0.99
N GLY A 181 -31.10 -11.46 0.46
CA GLY A 181 -30.24 -10.42 1.05
C GLY A 181 -29.31 -10.90 2.18
N GLY A 182 -29.51 -12.11 2.73
CA GLY A 182 -28.75 -12.68 3.84
C GLY A 182 -27.30 -13.10 3.52
N LEU A 183 -26.90 -13.09 2.23
CA LEU A 183 -25.59 -13.57 1.79
C LEU A 183 -24.39 -12.90 2.50
N VAL A 184 -24.46 -11.60 2.78
CA VAL A 184 -23.38 -10.89 3.49
C VAL A 184 -23.24 -11.38 4.92
N SER A 185 -24.36 -11.59 5.63
CA SER A 185 -24.36 -12.17 6.98
C SER A 185 -23.77 -13.58 6.94
N ARG A 186 -24.31 -14.44 6.07
CA ARG A 186 -23.88 -15.85 5.95
C ARG A 186 -22.39 -16.00 5.68
N VAL A 187 -21.79 -15.10 4.89
CA VAL A 187 -20.35 -15.10 4.61
C VAL A 187 -19.56 -14.56 5.81
N ASN A 188 -20.05 -13.55 6.52
CA ASN A 188 -19.43 -13.06 7.75
C ASN A 188 -19.46 -14.07 8.91
N ASP A 189 -20.48 -14.93 8.97
CA ASP A 189 -20.57 -16.04 9.95
C ASP A 189 -19.53 -17.14 9.68
N LEU A 190 -19.06 -17.25 8.43
CA LEU A 190 -18.02 -18.18 8.00
C LEU A 190 -16.60 -17.58 8.08
N LEU A 191 -16.49 -16.28 8.38
CA LEU A 191 -15.23 -15.54 8.44
C LEU A 191 -14.86 -15.19 9.88
N PRO A 192 -13.56 -15.27 10.25
CA PRO A 192 -13.10 -14.86 11.57
C PRO A 192 -13.43 -13.38 11.82
N PRO A 193 -13.62 -12.95 13.09
CA PRO A 193 -14.20 -11.64 13.40
C PRO A 193 -13.36 -10.44 12.93
N PHE A 194 -12.07 -10.65 12.71
CA PHE A 194 -11.12 -9.69 12.14
C PHE A 194 -11.04 -9.71 10.59
N ILE A 195 -11.97 -10.38 9.90
CA ILE A 195 -12.22 -10.24 8.45
C ILE A 195 -13.72 -10.02 8.25
N ARG A 196 -14.11 -8.93 7.59
CA ARG A 196 -15.51 -8.54 7.45
C ARG A 196 -15.84 -8.06 6.05
N ILE A 197 -16.94 -8.56 5.50
CA ILE A 197 -17.59 -8.08 4.29
C ILE A 197 -18.59 -7.00 4.69
N TRP A 198 -18.39 -5.77 4.18
CA TRP A 198 -19.30 -4.64 4.41
C TRP A 198 -20.55 -4.72 3.55
N GLY A 199 -20.40 -5.20 2.32
CA GLY A 199 -21.53 -5.34 1.41
C GLY A 199 -21.16 -5.81 0.02
N LEU A 200 -22.18 -5.88 -0.83
CA LEU A 200 -22.09 -6.27 -2.25
C LEU A 200 -22.76 -5.20 -3.11
N THR A 201 -22.23 -4.95 -4.30
CA THR A 201 -22.88 -4.07 -5.29
C THR A 201 -22.78 -4.68 -6.68
N ARG A 202 -23.90 -4.73 -7.42
CA ARG A 202 -23.92 -5.20 -8.82
C ARG A 202 -23.27 -4.16 -9.73
N VAL A 203 -22.20 -4.57 -10.42
CA VAL A 203 -21.40 -3.70 -11.29
C VAL A 203 -21.54 -4.07 -12.77
N GLN A 204 -21.06 -3.22 -13.66
CA GLN A 204 -21.00 -3.54 -15.09
C GLN A 204 -20.05 -4.73 -15.34
N ASN A 205 -20.35 -5.59 -16.34
CA ASN A 205 -19.51 -6.74 -16.68
C ASN A 205 -18.06 -6.36 -17.02
N SER A 206 -17.85 -5.15 -17.54
CA SER A 206 -16.57 -4.52 -17.87
C SER A 206 -15.80 -3.97 -16.66
N PHE A 207 -16.45 -3.74 -15.51
CA PHE A 207 -15.79 -3.15 -14.32
C PHE A 207 -14.67 -4.06 -13.80
N ASN A 208 -13.53 -3.48 -13.42
CA ASN A 208 -12.36 -4.21 -12.96
C ASN A 208 -11.77 -3.45 -11.77
N ALA A 209 -11.80 -4.05 -10.58
CA ALA A 209 -11.36 -3.39 -9.34
C ALA A 209 -9.97 -2.74 -9.45
N ARG A 210 -9.04 -3.34 -10.21
CA ARG A 210 -7.67 -2.83 -10.36
C ARG A 210 -7.58 -1.64 -11.30
N THR A 211 -8.18 -1.74 -12.49
CA THR A 211 -8.02 -0.74 -13.57
C THR A 211 -9.07 0.37 -13.55
N SER A 212 -10.15 0.19 -12.78
CA SER A 212 -11.17 1.21 -12.53
C SER A 212 -10.91 2.03 -11.27
N CYS A 213 -9.91 1.67 -10.46
CA CYS A 213 -9.54 2.37 -9.23
C CYS A 213 -8.55 3.50 -9.52
N ASP A 214 -9.00 4.73 -9.25
CA ASP A 214 -8.34 5.98 -9.63
C ASP A 214 -7.22 6.37 -8.64
N SER A 215 -7.47 6.15 -7.35
CA SER A 215 -6.53 6.45 -6.26
C SER A 215 -6.79 5.57 -5.05
N ARG A 216 -5.84 5.54 -4.11
CA ARG A 216 -5.93 4.80 -2.85
C ARG A 216 -5.58 5.72 -1.68
N GLN A 217 -6.28 5.54 -0.58
CA GLN A 217 -6.00 6.16 0.71
C GLN A 217 -5.41 5.11 1.66
N TYR A 218 -4.25 5.42 2.22
CA TYR A 218 -3.56 4.61 3.22
C TYR A 218 -3.30 5.47 4.46
N GLU A 219 -3.26 4.82 5.60
CA GLU A 219 -2.84 5.40 6.87
C GLU A 219 -1.65 4.59 7.41
N TYR A 220 -0.69 5.28 8.02
CA TYR A 220 0.44 4.68 8.71
C TYR A 220 0.51 5.23 10.14
N LEU A 221 0.21 4.37 11.12
CA LEU A 221 0.36 4.69 12.54
C LEU A 221 1.79 4.42 12.99
N LEU A 222 2.40 5.38 13.69
CA LEU A 222 3.74 5.21 14.26
C LEU A 222 3.86 5.95 15.60
N PRO A 223 4.64 5.41 16.56
CA PRO A 223 4.90 6.10 17.81
C PRO A 223 5.93 7.22 17.56
N THR A 224 5.73 8.38 18.16
CA THR A 224 6.53 9.58 17.84
C THR A 224 8.00 9.44 18.20
N TYR A 225 8.35 8.60 19.19
CA TYR A 225 9.73 8.32 19.58
C TYR A 225 10.63 7.80 18.45
N VAL A 226 10.08 7.39 17.29
CA VAL A 226 10.90 7.14 16.10
C VAL A 226 11.63 8.37 15.60
N PHE A 227 11.26 9.58 16.02
CA PHE A 227 11.96 10.82 15.68
C PHE A 227 13.04 11.24 16.70
N LEU A 228 13.24 10.50 17.81
CA LEU A 228 14.37 10.73 18.70
C LEU A 228 15.71 10.59 17.95
N PRO A 229 16.71 11.46 18.19
CA PRO A 229 18.01 11.34 17.55
C PRO A 229 18.69 9.99 17.88
N PRO A 230 19.64 9.53 17.06
CA PRO A 230 20.37 8.28 17.29
C PRO A 230 21.01 8.22 18.68
N LYS A 231 20.99 7.04 19.31
CA LYS A 231 21.54 6.87 20.67
C LYS A 231 23.02 7.26 20.72
N PRO A 232 23.50 8.03 21.73
CA PRO A 232 24.92 8.36 21.87
C PRO A 232 25.81 7.12 21.83
N GLY A 233 26.97 7.26 21.18
CA GLY A 233 27.90 6.16 20.95
C GLY A 233 27.54 5.19 19.80
N SER A 234 26.30 5.21 19.29
CA SER A 234 25.90 4.38 18.14
C SER A 234 26.63 4.77 16.84
N ALA A 235 26.68 3.86 15.85
CA ALA A 235 27.37 4.10 14.59
C ALA A 235 26.78 5.31 13.83
N MET A 236 25.46 5.47 13.84
CA MET A 236 24.80 6.62 13.24
C MET A 236 25.11 7.92 14.00
N TRP A 237 25.09 7.91 15.34
CA TRP A 237 25.47 9.07 16.16
C TRP A 237 26.92 9.49 15.95
N GLN A 238 27.86 8.53 15.84
CA GLN A 238 29.26 8.81 15.52
C GLN A 238 29.42 9.44 14.12
N THR A 239 28.60 9.03 13.15
CA THR A 239 28.62 9.58 11.79
C THR A 239 28.10 11.02 11.75
N MET A 240 27.04 11.32 12.51
CA MET A 240 26.59 12.69 12.76
C MET A 240 27.65 13.54 13.46
N SER A 241 28.29 13.00 14.50
CA SER A 241 29.34 13.70 15.27
C SER A 241 30.55 14.07 14.41
N LYS A 242 31.02 13.15 13.55
CA LYS A 242 32.09 13.42 12.57
C LYS A 242 31.70 14.51 11.58
N SER A 243 30.42 14.60 11.23
CA SER A 243 29.91 15.65 10.35
C SER A 243 29.96 17.02 11.03
N ALA A 244 29.69 17.12 12.33
CA ALA A 244 29.75 18.38 13.10
C ALA A 244 31.14 19.04 13.06
N SER A 245 32.22 18.24 13.02
CA SER A 245 33.59 18.74 12.91
C SER A 245 33.97 19.28 11.52
N SER A 246 33.05 19.30 10.54
CA SER A 246 33.32 19.77 9.17
C SER A 246 32.83 21.20 8.94
N SER A 247 33.76 22.10 8.58
CA SER A 247 33.59 23.56 8.49
C SER A 247 32.74 24.08 7.32
N ALA A 248 31.85 23.25 6.75
CA ALA A 248 31.13 23.52 5.50
C ALA A 248 29.60 23.67 5.70
N GLN A 249 29.17 24.12 6.88
CA GLN A 249 27.77 24.15 7.33
C GLN A 249 27.34 25.57 7.74
N SER A 250 26.07 25.90 7.56
CA SER A 250 25.49 27.15 8.08
C SER A 250 25.31 27.08 9.60
N ASP A 251 25.26 28.25 10.23
CA ASP A 251 25.13 28.37 11.70
C ASP A 251 23.85 27.70 12.23
N GLU A 252 22.73 27.81 11.49
CA GLU A 252 21.47 27.12 11.79
C GLU A 252 21.62 25.59 11.77
N GLN A 253 22.34 25.06 10.77
CA GLN A 253 22.54 23.61 10.63
C GLN A 253 23.49 23.07 11.71
N ASN A 254 24.53 23.85 12.07
CA ASN A 254 25.41 23.56 13.20
C ASN A 254 24.63 23.55 14.52
N ALA A 255 23.76 24.54 14.76
CA ALA A 255 22.94 24.61 15.95
C ALA A 255 21.96 23.43 16.06
N LEU A 256 21.29 23.06 14.98
CA LEU A 256 20.43 21.86 14.91
C LEU A 256 21.22 20.58 15.18
N LEU A 257 22.40 20.42 14.57
CA LEU A 257 23.23 19.25 14.79
C LEU A 257 23.73 19.16 16.22
N SER A 258 24.14 20.28 16.83
CA SER A 258 24.51 20.34 18.25
C SER A 258 23.34 19.94 19.17
N SER A 259 22.12 20.45 18.93
CA SER A 259 20.96 20.12 19.76
C SER A 259 20.49 18.66 19.61
N LEU A 260 20.72 18.03 18.45
CA LEU A 260 20.46 16.61 18.23
C LEU A 260 21.53 15.70 18.87
N LEU A 261 22.80 16.13 18.89
CA LEU A 261 23.89 15.38 19.53
C LEU A 261 23.82 15.45 21.06
N ASP A 262 23.43 16.60 21.61
CA ASP A 262 23.27 16.87 23.05
C ASP A 262 21.79 16.91 23.49
N HIS A 263 20.99 16.01 22.93
CA HIS A 263 19.54 16.05 23.08
C HIS A 263 19.08 15.70 24.51
N PRO A 264 18.19 16.48 25.17
CA PRO A 264 17.85 16.35 26.59
C PRO A 264 17.38 14.96 27.03
N PHE A 265 16.67 14.23 26.15
CA PHE A 265 16.27 12.84 26.42
C PHE A 265 17.49 11.95 26.71
N TRP A 266 18.56 12.07 25.91
CA TRP A 266 19.74 11.22 26.08
C TRP A 266 20.64 11.70 27.22
N GLN A 267 20.66 12.99 27.54
CA GLN A 267 21.28 13.50 28.78
C GLN A 267 20.64 12.86 30.02
N GLN A 268 19.31 12.76 30.06
CA GLN A 268 18.58 12.17 31.20
C GLN A 268 18.70 10.63 31.25
N GLN A 269 18.68 9.96 30.09
CA GLN A 269 18.69 8.49 30.05
C GLN A 269 20.09 7.87 30.07
N GLY A 270 21.11 8.56 29.58
CA GLY A 270 22.47 8.03 29.41
C GLY A 270 22.59 7.04 28.24
N SER A 271 23.81 6.53 28.03
CA SER A 271 24.15 5.55 26.97
C SER A 271 24.06 4.09 27.40
N ASP A 272 24.19 3.80 28.69
CA ASP A 272 24.60 2.46 29.13
C ASP A 272 23.41 1.53 29.47
N LYS A 273 22.19 2.06 29.34
CA LYS A 273 20.93 1.34 29.58
C LYS A 273 20.68 0.22 28.57
N THR A 274 20.00 -0.82 29.04
CA THR A 274 19.56 -1.97 28.25
C THR A 274 18.47 -1.60 27.25
N PHE A 275 18.25 -2.47 26.25
CA PHE A 275 17.20 -2.27 25.23
C PHE A 275 15.79 -2.11 25.83
N ALA A 276 15.49 -2.84 26.92
CA ALA A 276 14.18 -2.78 27.58
C ALA A 276 13.96 -1.43 28.29
N GLU A 277 14.97 -0.96 29.04
CA GLU A 277 14.94 0.34 29.72
C GLU A 277 14.88 1.50 28.72
N ASP A 278 15.68 1.45 27.65
CA ASP A 278 15.62 2.39 26.53
C ASP A 278 14.22 2.44 25.91
N THR A 279 13.60 1.27 25.68
CA THR A 279 12.27 1.19 25.05
C THR A 279 11.18 1.75 25.98
N ALA A 280 11.25 1.45 27.28
CA ALA A 280 10.34 2.04 28.26
C ALA A 280 10.48 3.58 28.31
N ALA A 281 11.71 4.10 28.36
CA ALA A 281 11.97 5.54 28.32
C ALA A 281 11.46 6.20 27.02
N LYS A 282 11.67 5.54 25.87
CA LYS A 282 11.18 6.01 24.55
C LYS A 282 9.65 6.13 24.51
N LYS A 283 8.91 5.16 25.07
CA LYS A 283 7.44 5.24 25.16
C LYS A 283 6.97 6.50 25.91
N ALA A 284 7.66 6.87 26.99
CA ALA A 284 7.34 8.04 27.80
C ALA A 284 7.70 9.40 27.14
N TRP A 285 8.51 9.42 26.08
CA TRP A 285 8.89 10.65 25.37
C TRP A 285 7.71 11.27 24.62
N ARG A 286 7.75 12.60 24.45
CA ARG A 286 6.76 13.39 23.72
C ARG A 286 7.48 14.28 22.73
N MET A 287 7.01 14.32 21.49
CA MET A 287 7.63 15.07 20.42
C MET A 287 7.31 16.56 20.56
N PRO A 288 8.32 17.45 20.61
CA PRO A 288 8.09 18.89 20.59
C PRO A 288 7.34 19.33 19.32
N GLN A 289 6.49 20.35 19.45
CA GLN A 289 5.70 20.89 18.33
C GLN A 289 6.57 21.32 17.15
N GLU A 290 7.71 21.96 17.41
CA GLU A 290 8.71 22.35 16.40
C GLU A 290 9.21 21.14 15.59
N GLN A 291 9.46 20.01 16.27
CA GLN A 291 9.91 18.79 15.60
C GLN A 291 8.78 18.16 14.77
N LEU A 292 7.54 18.18 15.25
CA LEU A 292 6.36 17.77 14.47
C LEU A 292 6.19 18.61 13.20
N GLU A 293 6.37 19.92 13.30
CA GLU A 293 6.29 20.85 12.16
C GLU A 293 7.44 20.62 11.17
N ARG A 294 8.67 20.39 11.64
CA ARG A 294 9.79 19.96 10.78
C ARG A 294 9.49 18.64 10.06
N VAL A 295 8.95 17.64 10.75
CA VAL A 295 8.56 16.34 10.14
C VAL A 295 7.43 16.54 9.11
N ARG A 296 6.45 17.39 9.39
CA ARG A 296 5.40 17.79 8.43
C ARG A 296 5.99 18.46 7.19
N LYS A 297 6.95 19.38 7.36
CA LYS A 297 7.67 20.05 6.26
C LYS A 297 8.43 19.05 5.38
N ILE A 298 9.18 18.12 5.98
CA ILE A 298 9.89 17.04 5.26
C ILE A 298 8.90 16.18 4.46
N PHE A 299 7.77 15.81 5.08
CA PHE A 299 6.75 14.97 4.44
C PHE A 299 6.05 15.65 3.26
N ALA A 300 5.89 16.98 3.30
CA ALA A 300 5.27 17.75 2.23
C ALA A 300 6.01 17.66 0.87
N HIS A 301 7.33 17.44 0.87
CA HIS A 301 8.11 17.29 -0.37
C HIS A 301 7.69 16.09 -1.24
N TYR A 302 7.02 15.09 -0.67
CA TYR A 302 6.46 13.96 -1.41
C TYR A 302 5.20 14.30 -2.23
N LEU A 303 4.60 15.48 -2.04
CA LEU A 303 3.37 15.90 -2.71
C LEU A 303 3.61 16.12 -4.22
N GLY A 304 2.64 15.74 -5.05
CA GLY A 304 2.74 15.89 -6.51
C GLY A 304 3.37 14.69 -7.22
N SER A 305 3.93 14.93 -8.41
CA SER A 305 4.43 13.89 -9.34
C SER A 305 5.95 13.77 -9.31
N HIS A 306 6.46 12.63 -8.83
CA HIS A 306 7.91 12.39 -8.68
C HIS A 306 8.36 11.01 -9.16
N ASN A 307 9.67 10.85 -9.35
CA ASN A 307 10.29 9.57 -9.69
C ASN A 307 10.61 8.76 -8.43
N PHE A 308 9.73 7.83 -8.05
CA PHE A 308 9.86 7.06 -6.82
C PHE A 308 10.75 5.79 -6.95
N HIS A 309 11.73 5.76 -7.86
CA HIS A 309 12.55 4.56 -8.12
C HIS A 309 13.34 4.07 -6.89
N ASN A 310 13.92 4.97 -6.10
CA ASN A 310 14.59 4.64 -4.84
C ASN A 310 13.61 4.08 -3.77
N PHE A 311 12.32 4.41 -3.88
CA PHE A 311 11.27 4.02 -2.93
C PHE A 311 10.67 2.63 -3.22
N THR A 312 11.25 1.84 -4.12
CA THR A 312 10.75 0.50 -4.45
C THR A 312 11.92 -0.49 -4.60
N VAL A 313 11.66 -1.67 -5.17
CA VAL A 313 12.65 -2.70 -5.47
C VAL A 313 12.62 -3.01 -6.97
N GLY A 314 13.78 -3.26 -7.57
CA GLY A 314 13.87 -3.70 -8.97
C GLY A 314 13.50 -2.66 -10.04
N LYS A 315 13.32 -1.38 -9.69
CA LYS A 315 13.05 -0.30 -10.65
C LYS A 315 14.28 0.58 -10.87
N PRO A 316 14.79 0.71 -12.12
CA PRO A 316 15.82 1.69 -12.44
C PRO A 316 15.19 3.09 -12.63
N PHE A 317 15.98 4.15 -12.41
CA PHE A 317 15.58 5.55 -12.59
C PHE A 317 14.85 5.84 -13.93
N ARG A 318 15.29 5.23 -15.03
CA ARG A 318 14.69 5.44 -16.38
C ARG A 318 13.35 4.73 -16.60
N ASP A 319 12.89 3.88 -15.69
CA ASP A 319 11.59 3.21 -15.83
C ASP A 319 10.45 4.21 -15.58
N ARG A 320 9.72 4.59 -16.62
CA ARG A 320 8.57 5.48 -16.53
C ARG A 320 7.49 4.98 -15.56
N SER A 321 7.40 3.67 -15.32
CA SER A 321 6.51 3.08 -14.32
C SER A 321 6.98 3.25 -12.87
N ALA A 322 8.06 4.01 -12.61
CA ALA A 322 8.44 4.52 -11.29
C ALA A 322 7.83 5.90 -10.97
N GLN A 323 7.31 6.62 -11.96
CA GLN A 323 6.61 7.90 -11.75
C GLN A 323 5.30 7.70 -10.99
N ARG A 324 5.10 8.41 -9.87
CA ARG A 324 3.86 8.34 -9.07
C ARG A 324 3.42 9.74 -8.65
N HIS A 325 2.12 9.88 -8.44
CA HIS A 325 1.48 11.13 -8.07
C HIS A 325 0.77 11.00 -6.71
N MET A 326 1.22 11.78 -5.74
CA MET A 326 0.57 11.96 -4.42
C MET A 326 -0.39 13.15 -4.50
N LEU A 327 -1.67 12.92 -4.21
CA LEU A 327 -2.73 13.94 -4.28
C LEU A 327 -2.83 14.74 -2.97
N LYS A 328 -2.73 14.06 -1.83
CA LYS A 328 -2.84 14.66 -0.49
C LYS A 328 -2.03 13.85 0.52
N LEU A 329 -1.32 14.55 1.39
CA LEU A 329 -0.44 14.00 2.42
C LEU A 329 -0.68 14.78 3.71
N THR A 330 -0.88 14.10 4.84
CA THR A 330 -1.11 14.76 6.15
C THR A 330 -0.54 13.94 7.30
N ILE A 331 -0.04 14.62 8.34
CA ILE A 331 0.34 14.02 9.62
C ILE A 331 -0.57 14.61 10.70
N SER A 332 -1.30 13.78 11.44
CA SER A 332 -2.18 14.21 12.54
C SER A 332 -1.39 14.91 13.65
N ASP A 333 -2.08 15.61 14.54
CA ASP A 333 -1.49 15.94 15.84
C ASP A 333 -1.30 14.65 16.66
N PRO A 334 -0.39 14.66 17.67
CA PRO A 334 -0.08 13.46 18.44
C PRO A 334 -1.23 13.07 19.37
N LYS A 335 -1.36 11.77 19.64
CA LYS A 335 -2.31 11.21 20.62
C LYS A 335 -1.60 10.22 21.53
N ILE A 336 -1.88 10.28 22.83
CA ILE A 336 -1.31 9.35 23.81
C ILE A 336 -2.19 8.10 23.91
N ILE A 337 -1.61 6.92 23.72
CA ILE A 337 -2.25 5.60 23.73
C ILE A 337 -1.28 4.62 24.38
N ASN A 338 -1.71 3.92 25.44
CA ASN A 338 -0.88 3.02 26.26
C ASN A 338 0.46 3.67 26.65
N GLU A 339 0.38 4.85 27.28
CA GLU A 339 1.51 5.71 27.70
C GLU A 339 2.44 6.19 26.57
N THR A 340 2.23 5.72 25.34
CA THR A 340 3.04 6.02 24.16
C THR A 340 2.36 7.10 23.35
N GLU A 341 3.12 8.06 22.82
CA GLU A 341 2.58 9.07 21.92
C GLU A 341 2.65 8.58 20.46
N TRP A 342 1.55 8.72 19.72
CA TRP A 342 1.38 8.23 18.35
C TRP A 342 0.92 9.34 17.40
N VAL A 343 1.32 9.24 16.13
CA VAL A 343 0.77 10.05 15.03
C VAL A 343 0.24 9.16 13.91
N SER A 344 -0.80 9.66 13.22
CA SER A 344 -1.34 9.09 11.99
C SER A 344 -0.77 9.84 10.79
N ILE A 345 -0.12 9.12 9.87
CA ILE A 345 0.35 9.65 8.60
C ILE A 345 -0.54 9.12 7.48
N LYS A 346 -1.32 10.00 6.84
CA LYS A 346 -2.23 9.63 5.74
C LYS A 346 -1.64 9.96 4.37
N PHE A 347 -1.79 9.01 3.46
CA PHE A 347 -1.36 9.06 2.08
C PHE A 347 -2.56 8.90 1.14
N HIS A 348 -2.84 9.90 0.31
CA HIS A 348 -3.75 9.77 -0.82
C HIS A 348 -2.94 9.85 -2.11
N GLY A 349 -2.81 8.73 -2.83
CA GLY A 349 -2.00 8.63 -4.05
C GLY A 349 -2.74 7.90 -5.17
N GLN A 350 -2.47 8.23 -6.44
CA GLN A 350 -3.12 7.58 -7.58
C GLN A 350 -2.81 6.07 -7.61
N SER A 351 -1.55 5.75 -7.38
CA SER A 351 -1.06 4.38 -7.22
C SER A 351 0.20 4.36 -6.38
N PHE A 352 0.56 3.17 -5.89
CA PHE A 352 1.76 2.95 -5.09
C PHE A 352 2.52 1.75 -5.65
N MET A 353 3.85 1.74 -5.50
CA MET A 353 4.71 0.60 -5.79
C MET A 353 4.90 -0.28 -4.56
N LEU A 354 5.43 -1.50 -4.79
CA LEU A 354 5.85 -2.40 -3.73
C LEU A 354 6.78 -1.67 -2.75
N HIS A 355 6.46 -1.77 -1.45
CA HIS A 355 7.16 -1.09 -0.36
C HIS A 355 7.20 0.45 -0.37
N GLN A 356 6.54 1.15 -1.32
CA GLN A 356 6.70 2.61 -1.49
C GLN A 356 6.43 3.42 -0.23
N ILE A 357 5.25 3.24 0.38
CA ILE A 357 4.87 3.95 1.60
C ILE A 357 5.87 3.67 2.73
N ARG A 358 6.24 2.40 2.93
CA ARG A 358 7.19 1.98 3.98
C ARG A 358 8.60 2.53 3.79
N LYS A 359 9.04 2.76 2.55
CA LYS A 359 10.31 3.44 2.24
C LYS A 359 10.21 4.97 2.39
N MET A 360 9.07 5.58 2.03
CA MET A 360 8.84 7.02 2.28
C MET A 360 8.85 7.31 3.78
N ILE A 361 8.19 6.49 4.59
CA ILE A 361 8.26 6.53 6.07
C ILE A 361 9.68 6.29 6.56
N GLY A 362 10.41 5.31 6.00
CA GLY A 362 11.80 5.03 6.38
C GLY A 362 12.73 6.23 6.19
N LEU A 363 12.64 6.93 5.06
CA LEU A 363 13.42 8.15 4.81
C LEU A 363 12.93 9.34 5.67
N LEU A 364 11.61 9.48 5.86
CA LEU A 364 11.03 10.51 6.74
C LEU A 364 11.57 10.38 8.18
N ILE A 365 11.65 9.15 8.69
CA ILE A 365 12.25 8.84 9.99
C ILE A 365 13.73 9.22 9.99
N LEU A 366 14.52 8.79 9.00
CA LEU A 366 15.94 9.14 8.94
C LEU A 366 16.20 10.66 8.94
N ILE A 367 15.49 11.44 8.13
CA ILE A 367 15.66 12.90 8.08
C ILE A 367 15.10 13.55 9.35
N GLY A 368 13.98 13.05 9.89
CA GLY A 368 13.38 13.52 11.13
C GLY A 368 14.29 13.38 12.36
N ARG A 369 15.12 12.32 12.40
CA ARG A 369 16.08 12.03 13.49
C ARG A 369 17.46 12.70 13.34
N THR A 370 17.80 13.19 12.15
CA THR A 370 19.15 13.66 11.81
C THR A 370 19.15 15.14 11.42
N ALA A 371 20.34 15.74 11.38
CA ALA A 371 20.54 17.10 10.86
C ALA A 371 20.56 17.17 9.32
N ALA A 372 19.93 16.22 8.62
CA ALA A 372 19.73 16.33 7.17
C ALA A 372 18.63 17.38 6.87
N PRO A 373 18.80 18.25 5.85
CA PRO A 373 17.77 19.19 5.44
C PRO A 373 16.60 18.50 4.73
N ASP A 374 15.43 19.15 4.69
CA ASP A 374 14.24 18.64 4.01
C ASP A 374 14.40 18.55 2.48
N THR A 375 15.29 19.36 1.91
CA THR A 375 15.69 19.34 0.49
C THR A 375 16.32 18.03 0.01
N LEU A 376 16.77 17.17 0.94
CA LEU A 376 17.26 15.83 0.61
C LEU A 376 16.16 14.93 0.01
N VAL A 377 14.88 15.16 0.34
CA VAL A 377 13.76 14.37 -0.23
C VAL A 377 13.69 14.54 -1.76
N PRO A 378 13.64 15.76 -2.32
CA PRO A 378 13.78 16.02 -3.76
C PRO A 378 15.00 15.35 -4.42
N GLU A 379 16.18 15.39 -3.79
CA GLU A 379 17.40 14.78 -4.34
C GLU A 379 17.23 13.26 -4.59
N THR A 380 16.45 12.56 -3.76
CA THR A 380 16.19 11.13 -3.94
C THR A 380 15.37 10.78 -5.20
N TYR A 381 14.76 11.76 -5.86
CA TYR A 381 14.09 11.58 -7.15
C TYR A 381 15.04 11.64 -8.34
N GLY A 382 16.29 12.08 -8.11
CA GLY A 382 17.36 12.12 -9.10
C GLY A 382 17.85 10.74 -9.54
N PRO A 383 18.84 10.68 -10.45
CA PRO A 383 19.36 9.42 -11.02
C PRO A 383 20.19 8.60 -10.03
N ALA A 384 20.65 9.20 -8.93
CA ALA A 384 21.42 8.53 -7.90
C ALA A 384 20.59 7.40 -7.25
N ARG A 385 21.17 6.21 -7.14
CA ARG A 385 20.54 5.05 -6.53
C ARG A 385 21.07 4.85 -5.12
N ILE A 386 20.22 5.00 -4.12
CA ILE A 386 20.60 4.95 -2.70
C ILE A 386 19.87 3.82 -1.95
N HIS A 387 20.41 3.47 -0.78
CA HIS A 387 19.66 2.64 0.16
C HIS A 387 18.61 3.48 0.90
N VAL A 388 17.34 3.10 0.78
CA VAL A 388 16.26 3.64 1.61
C VAL A 388 15.73 2.50 2.48
N PRO A 389 15.78 2.60 3.82
CA PRO A 389 15.30 1.54 4.69
C PRO A 389 13.78 1.38 4.58
N LYS A 390 13.30 0.16 4.80
CA LYS A 390 11.87 -0.16 4.78
C LYS A 390 11.35 -0.19 6.22
N ALA A 391 10.54 0.78 6.60
CA ALA A 391 9.90 0.83 7.92
C ALA A 391 9.04 -0.44 8.19
N PRO A 392 8.67 -0.73 9.45
CA PRO A 392 7.81 -1.87 9.80
C PRO A 392 6.51 -1.94 8.97
N GLY A 393 5.96 -3.15 8.85
CA GLY A 393 4.67 -3.35 8.18
C GLY A 393 3.47 -2.99 9.07
N LEU A 394 3.67 -3.10 10.40
CA LEU A 394 2.66 -3.06 11.43
C LEU A 394 1.72 -1.84 11.34
N GLY A 395 2.28 -0.63 11.30
CA GLY A 395 1.46 0.59 11.24
C GLY A 395 0.67 0.81 9.96
N LEU A 396 0.94 0.08 8.87
CA LEU A 396 0.35 0.33 7.55
C LEU A 396 -1.04 -0.31 7.42
N LEU A 397 -2.03 0.52 7.13
CA LEU A 397 -3.36 0.08 6.71
C LEU A 397 -3.83 0.78 5.43
N LEU A 398 -4.57 0.06 4.60
CA LEU A 398 -5.36 0.66 3.52
C LEU A 398 -6.68 1.18 4.10
N GLU A 399 -6.95 2.48 4.00
CA GLU A 399 -8.26 3.03 4.37
C GLU A 399 -9.30 2.64 3.32
N GLN A 400 -9.08 3.02 2.04
CA GLN A 400 -9.99 2.68 0.94
C GLN A 400 -9.38 2.92 -0.46
N PRO A 401 -9.77 2.12 -1.48
CA PRO A 401 -9.65 2.45 -2.89
C PRO A 401 -10.80 3.34 -3.40
N ILE A 402 -10.47 4.32 -4.24
CA ILE A 402 -11.39 5.34 -4.79
C ILE A 402 -11.74 5.03 -6.27
N PHE A 403 -12.99 5.29 -6.66
CA PHE A 403 -13.59 4.94 -7.98
C PHE A 403 -14.41 6.09 -8.61
N GLU A 404 -14.10 7.34 -8.27
CA GLU A 404 -14.83 8.53 -8.73
C GLU A 404 -15.01 8.62 -10.25
N MET A 405 -13.97 8.30 -11.04
CA MET A 405 -14.09 8.38 -12.50
C MET A 405 -14.98 7.28 -13.07
N TYR A 406 -15.01 6.09 -12.45
CA TYR A 406 -15.96 5.04 -12.81
C TYR A 406 -17.39 5.47 -12.46
N ASN A 407 -17.62 5.98 -11.26
CA ASN A 407 -18.93 6.41 -10.79
C ASN A 407 -19.48 7.56 -11.66
N LYS A 408 -18.64 8.54 -12.02
CA LYS A 408 -19.01 9.62 -12.94
C LYS A 408 -19.41 9.08 -14.32
N ARG A 409 -18.62 8.18 -14.91
CA ARG A 409 -18.95 7.55 -16.21
C ARG A 409 -20.23 6.72 -16.15
N LEU A 410 -20.53 6.09 -15.01
CA LEU A 410 -21.78 5.36 -14.79
C LEU A 410 -22.98 6.32 -14.83
N LEU A 411 -22.92 7.42 -14.08
CA LEU A 411 -23.95 8.47 -14.05
C LEU A 411 -24.15 9.13 -15.41
N ASP A 412 -23.07 9.48 -16.12
CA ASP A 412 -23.15 10.09 -17.46
C ASP A 412 -23.82 9.18 -18.48
N ASN A 413 -23.62 7.85 -18.38
CA ASN A 413 -24.30 6.88 -19.24
C ASN A 413 -25.78 6.71 -18.88
N LEU A 414 -26.15 6.74 -17.59
CA LEU A 414 -27.54 6.68 -17.16
C LEU A 414 -28.34 7.91 -17.64
N LYS A 415 -27.76 9.11 -17.56
CA LYS A 415 -28.37 10.34 -18.11
C LYS A 415 -28.68 10.20 -19.60
N ARG A 416 -27.68 9.80 -20.41
CA ARG A 416 -27.84 9.58 -21.85
C ARG A 416 -28.92 8.55 -22.20
N GLN A 417 -29.14 7.54 -21.37
CA GLN A 417 -30.19 6.56 -21.59
C GLN A 417 -31.57 7.16 -21.33
N ASN A 418 -31.75 7.88 -20.21
CA ASN A 418 -33.00 8.56 -19.89
C ASN A 418 -33.35 9.66 -20.92
N ASP A 419 -32.35 10.41 -21.41
CA ASP A 419 -32.52 11.43 -22.45
C ASP A 419 -32.90 10.85 -23.82
N GLN A 420 -32.75 9.54 -24.03
CA GLN A 420 -33.06 8.82 -25.27
C GLN A 420 -34.30 7.91 -25.16
N SER A 421 -34.89 7.77 -23.98
CA SER A 421 -36.02 6.87 -23.73
C SER A 421 -37.33 7.61 -23.49
N SER A 422 -37.91 8.19 -24.54
CA SER A 422 -39.33 8.58 -24.55
C SER A 422 -40.26 7.40 -24.88
N GLU A 423 -39.72 6.31 -25.44
CA GLU A 423 -40.44 5.06 -25.72
C GLU A 423 -39.56 3.84 -25.41
N ALA A 424 -39.87 3.13 -24.31
CA ALA A 424 -39.34 1.80 -24.03
C ALA A 424 -40.36 1.01 -23.22
N GLY A 425 -40.76 -0.17 -23.75
CA GLY A 425 -41.73 -1.06 -23.09
C GLY A 425 -41.18 -1.75 -21.83
N PRO A 426 -41.97 -2.65 -21.20
CA PRO A 426 -41.62 -3.28 -19.94
C PRO A 426 -40.51 -4.32 -20.09
N GLY A 427 -39.26 -3.84 -20.17
CA GLY A 427 -38.05 -4.65 -20.09
C GLY A 427 -37.71 -4.99 -18.63
N ASP A 428 -37.26 -6.23 -18.42
CA ASP A 428 -36.74 -6.82 -17.17
C ASP A 428 -36.24 -5.76 -16.18
N GLY A 429 -36.98 -5.61 -15.07
CA GLY A 429 -36.94 -4.43 -14.21
C GLY A 429 -35.52 -4.00 -13.87
N LEU A 430 -35.16 -2.78 -14.29
CA LEU A 430 -33.81 -2.22 -14.22
C LEU A 430 -33.23 -2.28 -12.80
N VAL A 431 -32.62 -3.42 -12.45
CA VAL A 431 -31.88 -3.57 -11.19
C VAL A 431 -30.70 -2.61 -11.27
N LYS A 432 -30.84 -1.50 -10.54
CA LYS A 432 -29.92 -0.38 -10.48
C LYS A 432 -28.50 -0.91 -10.32
N LYS A 433 -27.63 -0.57 -11.27
CA LYS A 433 -26.20 -0.82 -11.15
C LYS A 433 -25.66 0.35 -10.36
N ASP A 434 -25.35 0.14 -9.09
CA ASP A 434 -24.95 1.23 -8.22
C ASP A 434 -23.48 1.60 -8.43
N ASP A 435 -23.20 2.85 -8.05
CA ASP A 435 -21.88 3.42 -7.83
C ASP A 435 -21.07 2.63 -6.78
N VAL A 436 -19.75 2.61 -6.98
CA VAL A 436 -18.81 1.94 -6.08
C VAL A 436 -18.27 2.95 -5.07
N VAL A 437 -18.89 2.97 -3.88
CA VAL A 437 -18.64 3.98 -2.83
C VAL A 437 -18.62 3.34 -1.44
N PHE A 438 -17.53 3.54 -0.71
CA PHE A 438 -17.34 3.03 0.66
C PHE A 438 -18.04 3.86 1.75
N ALA A 439 -18.45 5.10 1.45
CA ALA A 439 -19.10 6.00 2.43
C ALA A 439 -20.39 5.43 3.04
N ARG A 440 -21.01 4.41 2.42
CA ARG A 440 -22.16 3.66 2.94
C ARG A 440 -21.85 2.80 4.16
N PHE A 441 -20.56 2.54 4.40
CA PHE A 441 -20.03 1.63 5.42
C PHE A 441 -19.05 2.34 6.36
N ALA A 442 -19.04 3.68 6.36
CA ALA A 442 -18.00 4.48 7.03
C ALA A 442 -17.98 4.23 8.55
N ASP A 443 -19.16 4.16 9.18
CA ASP A 443 -19.29 3.96 10.62
C ASP A 443 -18.88 2.54 11.04
N GLU A 444 -19.21 1.52 10.25
CA GLU A 444 -18.79 0.13 10.47
C GLU A 444 -17.29 -0.04 10.25
N MET A 445 -16.74 0.61 9.22
CA MET A 445 -15.29 0.63 8.96
C MET A 445 -14.52 1.32 10.08
N GLU A 446 -15.00 2.44 10.62
CA GLU A 446 -14.35 3.13 11.74
C GLU A 446 -14.35 2.27 13.01
N LYS A 447 -15.52 1.73 13.41
CA LYS A 447 -15.64 0.80 14.54
C LYS A 447 -14.74 -0.42 14.39
N PHE A 448 -14.62 -0.95 13.18
CA PHE A 448 -13.74 -2.07 12.88
C PHE A 448 -12.25 -1.71 12.95
N LYS A 449 -11.86 -0.52 12.46
CA LYS A 449 -10.48 -0.02 12.64
C LYS A 449 -10.15 0.07 14.11
N GLU A 450 -10.99 0.71 14.91
CA GLU A 450 -10.80 0.84 16.35
C GLU A 450 -10.65 -0.55 17.01
N GLN A 451 -11.63 -1.43 16.82
CA GLN A 451 -11.69 -2.72 17.51
C GLN A 451 -10.61 -3.72 17.07
N TRP A 452 -10.32 -3.85 15.76
CA TRP A 452 -9.54 -4.97 15.22
C TRP A 452 -8.20 -4.57 14.58
N ILE A 453 -8.01 -3.30 14.20
CA ILE A 453 -6.78 -2.82 13.57
C ILE A 453 -5.95 -2.02 14.57
N TYR A 454 -6.44 -0.88 15.05
CA TYR A 454 -5.71 0.04 15.93
C TYR A 454 -5.32 -0.63 17.25
N GLN A 455 -6.28 -1.23 17.97
CA GLN A 455 -6.00 -1.97 19.21
C GLN A 455 -4.95 -3.07 19.00
N ARG A 456 -4.99 -3.75 17.84
CA ARG A 456 -4.00 -4.78 17.51
C ARG A 456 -2.63 -4.19 17.20
N ILE A 457 -2.54 -3.07 16.49
CA ILE A 457 -1.28 -2.35 16.21
C ILE A 457 -0.60 -1.94 17.52
N TYR A 458 -1.35 -1.36 18.47
CA TYR A 458 -0.80 -0.92 19.74
C TYR A 458 -0.32 -2.10 20.59
N LYS A 459 -1.14 -3.15 20.71
CA LYS A 459 -0.77 -4.38 21.42
C LYS A 459 0.48 -5.05 20.82
N GLU A 460 0.57 -5.13 19.50
CA GLU A 460 1.71 -5.80 18.84
C GLU A 460 3.02 -4.99 19.00
N GLU A 461 2.99 -3.65 19.00
CA GLU A 461 4.19 -2.84 19.34
C GLU A 461 4.54 -2.95 20.83
N GLU A 462 3.53 -3.06 21.70
CA GLU A 462 3.71 -3.26 23.13
C GLU A 462 4.37 -4.61 23.45
N GLU A 463 4.02 -5.69 22.73
CA GLU A 463 4.60 -7.02 22.90
C GLU A 463 5.93 -7.21 22.14
N LYS A 464 6.06 -6.66 20.93
CA LYS A 464 7.18 -6.97 20.01
C LYS A 464 8.15 -5.83 19.78
N HIS A 465 7.82 -4.59 20.10
CA HIS A 465 8.71 -3.44 19.96
C HIS A 465 9.31 -3.29 18.55
N GLU A 466 8.48 -3.49 17.51
CA GLU A 466 8.89 -3.47 16.10
C GLU A 466 9.51 -2.12 15.70
N TYR A 467 8.98 -1.00 16.21
CA TYR A 467 9.56 0.32 15.99
C TYR A 467 10.89 0.48 16.73
N SER A 468 11.01 0.07 18.00
CA SER A 468 12.29 0.15 18.73
C SER A 468 13.39 -0.73 18.09
N LYS A 469 13.05 -1.93 17.64
CA LYS A 469 13.94 -2.81 16.86
C LYS A 469 14.36 -2.17 15.54
N PHE A 470 13.44 -1.51 14.84
CA PHE A 470 13.75 -0.76 13.63
C PHE A 470 14.73 0.40 13.89
N LEU A 471 14.54 1.18 14.95
CA LEU A 471 15.50 2.23 15.33
C LEU A 471 16.88 1.65 15.67
N GLN A 472 16.92 0.55 16.42
CA GLN A 472 18.18 -0.12 16.74
C GLN A 472 18.91 -0.57 15.47
N TYR A 473 18.20 -1.16 14.50
CA TYR A 473 18.76 -1.52 13.18
C TYR A 473 19.35 -0.32 12.43
N LEU A 474 18.70 0.85 12.50
CA LEU A 474 19.23 2.08 11.90
C LEU A 474 20.48 2.58 12.66
N ASP A 475 20.45 2.61 13.98
CA ASP A 475 21.49 3.22 14.83
C ASP A 475 22.80 2.41 14.81
N VAL A 476 22.72 1.07 14.71
CA VAL A 476 23.88 0.17 14.60
C VAL A 476 24.39 0.00 13.16
N PHE A 477 23.77 0.65 12.18
CA PHE A 477 24.18 0.52 10.79
C PHE A 477 25.59 1.10 10.58
N VAL A 478 26.52 0.27 10.08
CA VAL A 478 27.88 0.67 9.69
C VAL A 478 28.03 0.50 8.19
N GLY A 479 28.32 1.60 7.49
CA GLY A 479 28.57 1.60 6.05
C GLY A 479 28.26 2.94 5.39
N PRO A 480 28.62 3.12 4.12
CA PRO A 480 28.47 4.39 3.42
C PRO A 480 27.03 4.70 2.99
N ASP A 481 26.12 3.71 3.06
CA ASP A 481 24.74 3.81 2.57
C ASP A 481 23.96 4.99 3.15
N PHE A 482 24.25 5.42 4.39
CA PHE A 482 23.58 6.54 5.05
C PHE A 482 24.38 7.85 5.05
N GLU A 483 25.52 7.93 4.34
CA GLU A 483 26.29 9.18 4.23
C GLU A 483 25.55 10.29 3.48
N TYR A 484 24.44 9.99 2.78
CA TYR A 484 23.53 11.01 2.24
C TYR A 484 22.77 11.80 3.33
N LEU A 485 22.73 11.33 4.59
CA LEU A 485 22.14 12.02 5.74
C LEU A 485 23.04 13.15 6.29
N ASN A 486 23.84 13.76 5.41
CA ASN A 486 24.74 14.83 5.77
C ASN A 486 24.01 16.19 5.87
N PRO A 487 24.55 17.13 6.67
CA PRO A 487 24.01 18.48 6.82
C PRO A 487 23.87 19.30 5.52
N ARG A 488 24.53 18.90 4.42
CA ARG A 488 24.44 19.59 3.12
C ARG A 488 23.25 19.12 2.28
N GLY A 489 22.61 18.00 2.63
CA GLY A 489 21.48 17.44 1.89
C GLY A 489 21.83 16.80 0.55
N ILE A 490 23.11 16.50 0.31
CA ILE A 490 23.60 16.01 -0.99
C ILE A 490 23.82 14.49 -0.93
N ILE A 491 23.38 13.76 -1.96
CA ILE A 491 23.70 12.34 -2.09
C ILE A 491 25.20 12.17 -2.42
N THR A 492 25.96 11.58 -1.50
CA THR A 492 27.41 11.36 -1.64
C THR A 492 27.70 10.20 -2.59
N GLN A 493 28.81 10.25 -3.33
CA GLN A 493 29.23 9.17 -4.25
C GLN A 493 29.43 7.82 -3.54
N SER A 494 29.86 7.84 -2.29
CA SER A 494 29.98 6.67 -1.40
C SER A 494 28.64 5.99 -1.12
N SER A 495 27.56 6.77 -0.96
CA SER A 495 26.20 6.25 -0.71
C SER A 495 25.47 5.75 -1.97
N ILE A 496 26.04 5.95 -3.17
CA ILE A 496 25.44 5.52 -4.44
C ILE A 496 25.78 4.04 -4.69
N ILE A 497 24.74 3.22 -4.75
CA ILE A 497 24.82 1.79 -5.06
C ILE A 497 25.01 1.62 -6.57
N LYS A 498 26.18 1.12 -7.01
CA LYS A 498 26.43 0.87 -8.43
C LYS A 498 25.63 -0.33 -8.97
N VAL A 499 25.48 -0.41 -10.29
CA VAL A 499 24.74 -1.50 -10.93
C VAL A 499 25.50 -2.82 -10.75
N GLY A 500 24.87 -3.78 -10.06
CA GLY A 500 25.45 -5.08 -9.73
C GLY A 500 26.09 -5.15 -8.34
N GLU A 501 26.38 -4.01 -7.71
CA GLU A 501 26.82 -3.96 -6.31
C GLU A 501 25.60 -4.10 -5.37
N GLN A 502 25.79 -4.84 -4.28
CA GLN A 502 24.92 -4.81 -3.11
C GLN A 502 25.79 -4.47 -1.90
N HIS A 503 25.60 -3.28 -1.32
CA HIS A 503 26.34 -2.83 -0.12
C HIS A 503 25.88 -3.55 1.15
N ARG A 504 25.85 -4.89 1.17
CA ARG A 504 25.21 -5.63 2.26
C ARG A 504 25.92 -6.92 2.66
N MET A 505 26.88 -6.78 3.58
CA MET A 505 27.23 -7.87 4.51
C MET A 505 26.04 -8.24 5.43
N HIS A 506 25.10 -7.32 5.66
CA HIS A 506 23.99 -7.52 6.60
C HIS A 506 22.72 -8.14 5.97
N ASP A 507 22.55 -8.14 4.63
CA ASP A 507 21.48 -8.94 4.01
C ASP A 507 21.82 -10.42 4.03
N GLU A 508 23.09 -10.82 4.01
CA GLU A 508 23.40 -12.24 4.21
C GLU A 508 22.95 -12.72 5.60
N ALA A 509 23.13 -11.91 6.64
CA ALA A 509 22.65 -12.25 7.98
C ALA A 509 21.11 -12.26 8.05
N ALA A 510 20.45 -11.26 7.46
CA ALA A 510 18.97 -11.19 7.45
C ALA A 510 18.34 -12.27 6.57
N LYS A 511 18.99 -12.62 5.45
CA LYS A 511 18.60 -13.70 4.54
C LYS A 511 18.91 -15.07 5.13
N LYS A 512 20.08 -15.28 5.76
CA LYS A 512 20.35 -16.50 6.55
C LYS A 512 19.37 -16.64 7.72
N LYS A 513 18.93 -15.52 8.34
CA LYS A 513 17.89 -15.54 9.36
C LYS A 513 16.52 -15.88 8.79
N GLN A 514 16.12 -15.28 7.65
CA GLN A 514 14.88 -15.67 6.95
C GLN A 514 14.91 -17.12 6.45
N ASP A 515 16.02 -17.56 5.84
CA ASP A 515 16.19 -18.93 5.34
C ASP A 515 16.26 -19.93 6.50
N LYS A 516 16.73 -19.51 7.69
CA LYS A 516 16.71 -20.31 8.93
C LYS A 516 15.31 -20.34 9.56
N GLU A 517 14.66 -19.19 9.75
CA GLU A 517 13.27 -19.07 10.23
C GLU A 517 12.32 -19.86 9.33
N LYS A 518 12.55 -19.85 8.01
CA LYS A 518 11.76 -20.61 7.03
C LYS A 518 12.04 -22.11 7.06
N LYS A 519 13.28 -22.54 7.38
CA LYS A 519 13.60 -23.95 7.64
C LYS A 519 13.08 -24.43 9.00
N GLU A 520 13.02 -23.56 9.99
CA GLU A 520 12.43 -23.85 11.30
C GLU A 520 10.89 -23.87 11.20
N GLU A 521 10.24 -23.01 10.39
CA GLU A 521 8.82 -23.13 10.00
C GLU A 521 8.56 -24.41 9.20
N GLU A 522 9.38 -24.76 8.20
CA GLU A 522 9.24 -26.00 7.40
C GLU A 522 9.47 -27.27 8.25
N ALA A 523 10.39 -27.24 9.22
CA ALA A 523 10.61 -28.35 10.15
C ALA A 523 9.50 -28.49 11.20
N ALA A 524 8.99 -27.37 11.74
CA ALA A 524 7.88 -27.39 12.69
C ALA A 524 6.59 -27.90 12.03
N ALA A 525 6.28 -27.44 10.81
CA ALA A 525 5.13 -27.93 10.06
C ALA A 525 5.22 -29.44 9.74
N ALA A 526 6.43 -29.94 9.43
CA ALA A 526 6.66 -31.37 9.21
C ALA A 526 6.60 -32.22 10.49
N GLN A 527 6.79 -31.63 11.68
CA GLN A 527 6.58 -32.31 12.96
C GLN A 527 5.10 -32.28 13.39
N GLU A 528 4.39 -31.18 13.15
CA GLU A 528 2.94 -31.13 13.36
C GLU A 528 2.19 -32.13 12.45
N GLU A 529 2.60 -32.29 11.18
CA GLU A 529 2.05 -33.34 10.30
C GLU A 529 2.39 -34.78 10.76
N SER A 530 3.56 -35.04 11.37
CA SER A 530 3.89 -36.38 11.88
C SER A 530 3.18 -36.73 13.18
N ASP A 531 3.01 -35.75 14.07
CA ASP A 531 2.38 -35.97 15.38
C ASP A 531 0.85 -36.16 15.23
N ASP A 532 0.20 -35.49 14.25
CA ASP A 532 -1.22 -35.71 13.90
C ASP A 532 -1.46 -37.11 13.27
N ASP A 533 -0.54 -37.61 12.43
CA ASP A 533 -0.64 -38.95 11.83
C ASP A 533 -0.48 -40.07 12.88
N ASP A 534 0.46 -39.93 13.84
CA ASP A 534 0.64 -40.89 14.93
C ASP A 534 -0.55 -40.86 15.93
N GLU A 535 -1.14 -39.69 16.23
CA GLU A 535 -2.33 -39.62 17.08
C GLU A 535 -3.59 -40.21 16.40
N ALA A 536 -3.69 -40.09 15.07
CA ALA A 536 -4.74 -40.73 14.29
C ALA A 536 -4.61 -42.27 14.27
N LEU A 537 -3.39 -42.80 14.11
CA LEU A 537 -3.10 -44.24 14.15
C LEU A 537 -3.37 -44.87 15.52
N LEU A 538 -3.09 -44.14 16.61
CA LEU A 538 -3.41 -44.59 17.98
C LEU A 538 -4.92 -44.63 18.27
N LYS A 539 -5.69 -43.66 17.74
CA LYS A 539 -7.16 -43.61 17.92
C LYS A 539 -7.90 -44.61 17.02
N GLY A 540 -7.38 -44.93 15.84
CA GLY A 540 -7.97 -45.95 14.95
C GLY A 540 -7.98 -47.35 15.57
N ASN A 541 -6.86 -47.77 16.16
CA ASN A 541 -6.72 -49.12 16.73
C ASN A 541 -7.52 -49.39 18.02
N GLN A 542 -8.07 -48.35 18.68
CA GLN A 542 -8.98 -48.55 19.82
C GLN A 542 -10.45 -48.72 19.41
N ALA A 543 -10.85 -48.28 18.21
CA ALA A 543 -12.24 -48.35 17.75
C ALA A 543 -12.64 -49.73 17.19
N GLU A 544 -11.68 -50.56 16.76
CA GLU A 544 -11.94 -51.90 16.19
C GLU A 544 -11.89 -53.05 17.23
N LEU A 545 -11.76 -52.75 18.52
CA LEU A 545 -11.68 -53.74 19.61
C LEU A 545 -12.88 -53.76 20.57
N GLU A 546 -13.86 -52.87 20.40
CA GLU A 546 -15.09 -52.79 21.23
C GLU A 546 -16.40 -52.74 20.39
N GLY A 547 -16.40 -53.36 19.20
CA GLY A 547 -17.57 -53.50 18.32
C GLY A 547 -17.98 -54.95 18.06
#